data_AF-A7SXB0-F1
#
_entry.id   AF-A7SXB0-F1
#
_cell.length_a   1.000
_cell.length_b   1.000
_cell.length_c   1.000
_cell.angle_alpha   90.00
_cell.angle_beta   90.00
_cell.angle_gamma   90.00
#
_symmetry.space_group_name_H-M   'P 1'
#
loop_
_entity.id
_entity.type
_entity.pdbx_description
1 polymer ?
#
loop_
_entity_poly.entity_id
_entity_poly.type
_entity_poly.pdbx_seq_one_letter_code
_entity_poly.pdbx_strand_id
1 'polypeptide(L)'
;MEEAEIQAEEKISAFNDDFLREKHIKFFKRCLAVLPSEYSSLDTSRVTVAFFAISALDVLDALDCIEKEKKDIIEWIYSHQVPPKSDGTNGGRCGFRGSSTAGCNLKDPESVHEYEYGHIAMTYTALAMLLILGDDLSRINRPAIIEGLRHLQLEDGSFCPTYLGSENDMRFIYCACCISFILNDWSGINIEKAVQYIRNSQSYDYGIAQGPHLESHGGSTFCAIASLSLMNQLDKVFTKSQLEKLIRWCIFRQKSGFHGRPNKPVDTCYAFWVGASLEILNSFKMIDFTANRDYLMQTQANVTGGFSKWPGIHPDALHSYFGVCGLSLMNERGLVPIHAALNFSQRAADHLQRLHDTTLR
;
A
#
# COMPACT_ATOMS: atom_id res chain seq x y z
N MET A 1 -9.96 -34.04 3.27
CA MET A 1 -9.24 -32.93 2.63
C MET A 1 -10.19 -32.26 1.66
N GLU A 2 -10.77 -33.05 0.75
CA GLU A 2 -11.89 -32.67 -0.15
C GLU A 2 -13.14 -32.17 0.60
N GLU A 3 -13.57 -32.82 1.69
CA GLU A 3 -14.70 -32.33 2.52
C GLU A 3 -14.44 -30.99 3.24
N ALA A 4 -13.17 -30.68 3.53
CA ALA A 4 -12.80 -29.41 4.16
C ALA A 4 -12.70 -28.28 3.13
N GLU A 5 -12.33 -28.60 1.88
CA GLU A 5 -12.38 -27.69 0.74
C GLU A 5 -13.84 -27.39 0.35
N ILE A 6 -14.71 -28.41 0.30
CA ILE A 6 -16.14 -28.24 0.02
C ILE A 6 -16.83 -27.41 1.13
N GLN A 7 -16.50 -27.61 2.41
CA GLN A 7 -17.04 -26.78 3.49
C GLN A 7 -16.50 -25.34 3.48
N ALA A 8 -15.30 -25.11 2.94
CA ALA A 8 -14.76 -23.77 2.74
C ALA A 8 -15.45 -23.06 1.56
N GLU A 9 -15.70 -23.77 0.46
CA GLU A 9 -16.44 -23.26 -0.70
C GLU A 9 -17.92 -22.98 -0.37
N GLU A 10 -18.58 -23.87 0.39
CA GLU A 10 -19.97 -23.65 0.82
C GLU A 10 -20.11 -22.44 1.76
N LYS A 11 -19.12 -22.18 2.63
CA LYS A 11 -19.10 -20.98 3.47
C LYS A 11 -18.89 -19.67 2.70
N ILE A 12 -18.17 -19.72 1.56
CA ILE A 12 -17.98 -18.55 0.68
C ILE A 12 -19.28 -18.22 -0.07
N SER A 13 -20.18 -19.18 -0.28
CA SER A 13 -21.46 -18.97 -0.97
C SER A 13 -22.54 -18.27 -0.13
N ALA A 14 -22.30 -18.02 1.16
CA ALA A 14 -23.28 -17.48 2.11
C ALA A 14 -23.04 -16.02 2.50
N PHE A 15 -22.24 -15.26 1.75
CA PHE A 15 -22.13 -13.82 1.97
C PHE A 15 -23.36 -13.09 1.40
N ASN A 16 -24.07 -12.35 2.27
CA ASN A 16 -25.27 -11.60 1.94
C ASN A 16 -24.99 -10.53 0.85
N ASP A 17 -26.01 -10.16 0.06
CA ASP A 17 -25.97 -9.04 -0.90
C ASP A 17 -25.91 -7.64 -0.22
N ASP A 18 -25.32 -7.54 0.98
CA ASP A 18 -25.24 -6.33 1.81
C ASP A 18 -24.02 -5.45 1.53
N PHE A 19 -23.06 -5.93 0.73
CA PHE A 19 -21.94 -5.12 0.25
C PHE A 19 -22.38 -4.16 -0.87
N LEU A 20 -22.37 -2.86 -0.59
CA LEU A 20 -22.94 -1.81 -1.44
C LEU A 20 -21.95 -1.34 -2.52
N ARG A 21 -21.47 -2.27 -3.36
CA ARG A 21 -20.44 -2.04 -4.41
C ARG A 21 -20.63 -0.72 -5.18
N GLU A 22 -21.83 -0.48 -5.71
CA GLU A 22 -22.14 0.73 -6.49
C GLU A 22 -21.98 2.04 -5.71
N LYS A 23 -22.22 2.02 -4.40
CA LYS A 23 -22.01 3.21 -3.54
C LYS A 23 -20.52 3.43 -3.30
N HIS A 24 -19.72 2.36 -3.15
CA HIS A 24 -18.26 2.46 -3.04
C HIS A 24 -17.64 3.02 -4.32
N ILE A 25 -18.08 2.58 -5.50
CA ILE A 25 -17.63 3.15 -6.79
C ILE A 25 -17.90 4.65 -6.83
N LYS A 26 -19.13 5.08 -6.50
CA LYS A 26 -19.49 6.51 -6.43
C LYS A 26 -18.66 7.26 -5.38
N PHE A 27 -18.30 6.63 -4.26
CA PHE A 27 -17.43 7.21 -3.23
C PHE A 27 -16.04 7.52 -3.77
N PHE A 28 -15.37 6.55 -4.38
CA PHE A 28 -14.03 6.76 -4.91
C PHE A 28 -14.00 7.72 -6.10
N LYS A 29 -15.05 7.74 -6.94
CA LYS A 29 -15.20 8.79 -7.96
C LYS A 29 -15.22 10.20 -7.37
N ARG A 30 -15.87 10.41 -6.22
CA ARG A 30 -15.88 11.72 -5.54
C ARG A 30 -14.52 12.06 -4.95
N CYS A 31 -13.78 11.08 -4.44
CA CYS A 31 -12.42 11.29 -3.93
C CYS A 31 -11.46 11.80 -5.02
N LEU A 32 -11.67 11.42 -6.29
CA LEU A 32 -10.89 11.90 -7.44
C LEU A 32 -11.33 13.26 -7.98
N ALA A 33 -12.49 13.77 -7.56
CA ALA A 33 -13.02 15.03 -8.03
C ALA A 33 -12.53 16.20 -7.15
N VAL A 34 -13.35 16.64 -6.20
CA VAL A 34 -13.06 17.76 -5.31
C VAL A 34 -13.29 17.33 -3.87
N LEU A 35 -12.34 17.66 -3.00
CA LEU A 35 -12.43 17.40 -1.57
C LEU A 35 -12.80 18.68 -0.80
N PRO A 36 -13.64 18.59 0.25
CA PRO A 36 -13.89 19.70 1.17
C PRO A 36 -12.61 20.23 1.84
N SER A 37 -12.65 21.49 2.29
CA SER A 37 -11.51 22.17 2.95
C SER A 37 -11.01 21.49 4.22
N GLU A 38 -11.86 20.69 4.85
CA GLU A 38 -11.58 19.87 6.03
C GLU A 38 -10.47 18.83 5.77
N TYR A 39 -10.21 18.52 4.50
CA TYR A 39 -9.12 17.64 4.07
C TYR A 39 -7.82 18.39 3.71
N SER A 40 -7.69 19.68 4.06
CA SER A 40 -6.49 20.48 3.74
C SER A 40 -5.19 19.91 4.33
N SER A 41 -5.28 19.18 5.45
CA SER A 41 -4.14 18.47 6.03
C SER A 41 -3.57 17.36 5.14
N LEU A 42 -4.33 16.90 4.14
CA LEU A 42 -3.90 15.89 3.17
C LEU A 42 -3.28 16.51 1.92
N ASP A 43 -3.14 17.84 1.84
CA ASP A 43 -2.73 18.50 0.59
C ASP A 43 -1.37 17.97 0.10
N THR A 44 -0.37 17.82 0.97
CA THR A 44 0.95 17.25 0.61
C THR A 44 0.95 15.73 0.40
N SER A 45 -0.20 15.06 0.48
CA SER A 45 -0.38 13.61 0.30
C SER A 45 -1.53 13.28 -0.66
N ARG A 46 -1.94 14.22 -1.51
CA ARG A 46 -3.04 14.03 -2.48
C ARG A 46 -2.79 12.89 -3.46
N VAL A 47 -1.54 12.65 -3.84
CA VAL A 47 -1.15 11.48 -4.66
C VAL A 47 -1.52 10.16 -3.98
N THR A 48 -1.35 10.04 -2.66
CA THR A 48 -1.79 8.85 -1.91
C THR A 48 -3.33 8.75 -1.82
N VAL A 49 -4.04 9.88 -1.68
CA VAL A 49 -5.52 9.88 -1.71
C VAL A 49 -6.05 9.43 -3.07
N ALA A 50 -5.42 9.89 -4.16
CA ALA A 50 -5.74 9.44 -5.51
C ALA A 50 -5.45 7.93 -5.68
N PHE A 51 -4.33 7.44 -5.13
CA PHE A 51 -4.01 6.02 -5.13
C PHE A 51 -5.08 5.18 -4.44
N PHE A 52 -5.56 5.58 -3.25
CA PHE A 52 -6.64 4.86 -2.57
C PHE A 52 -7.89 4.77 -3.43
N ALA A 53 -8.25 5.85 -4.15
CA ALA A 53 -9.42 5.84 -5.00
C ALA A 53 -9.24 5.01 -6.28
N ILE A 54 -8.13 5.19 -7.00
CA ILE A 54 -7.84 4.46 -8.24
C ILE A 54 -7.65 2.97 -7.99
N SER A 55 -6.87 2.61 -6.97
CA SER A 55 -6.67 1.20 -6.60
C SER A 55 -7.97 0.55 -6.12
N ALA A 56 -8.80 1.26 -5.34
CA ALA A 56 -10.11 0.73 -4.98
C ALA A 56 -11.01 0.51 -6.19
N LEU A 57 -11.05 1.45 -7.15
CA LEU A 57 -11.83 1.29 -8.38
C LEU A 57 -11.38 0.09 -9.20
N ASP A 58 -10.07 -0.21 -9.24
CA ASP A 58 -9.56 -1.42 -9.90
C ASP A 58 -9.95 -2.70 -9.15
N VAL A 59 -9.81 -2.72 -7.82
CA VAL A 59 -10.23 -3.86 -7.00
C VAL A 59 -11.74 -4.08 -7.07
N LEU A 60 -12.54 -3.02 -7.23
CA LEU A 60 -13.97 -3.09 -7.46
C LEU A 60 -14.34 -3.53 -8.88
N ASP A 61 -13.38 -3.72 -9.79
CA ASP A 61 -13.58 -3.93 -11.22
C ASP A 61 -14.42 -2.82 -11.88
N ALA A 62 -14.01 -1.57 -11.67
CA ALA A 62 -14.77 -0.38 -12.02
C ALA A 62 -13.91 0.78 -12.58
N LEU A 63 -12.72 0.49 -13.12
CA LEU A 63 -11.88 1.53 -13.75
C LEU A 63 -12.52 2.16 -14.99
N ASP A 64 -13.44 1.46 -15.65
CA ASP A 64 -14.22 1.98 -16.78
C ASP A 64 -14.98 3.28 -16.42
N CYS A 65 -15.31 3.47 -15.14
CA CYS A 65 -16.03 4.65 -14.68
C CYS A 65 -15.20 5.95 -14.73
N ILE A 66 -13.87 5.84 -14.93
CA ILE A 66 -12.92 6.96 -15.11
C ILE A 66 -12.18 6.86 -16.46
N GLU A 67 -12.64 6.05 -17.40
CA GLU A 67 -11.93 5.81 -18.67
C GLU A 67 -11.75 7.09 -19.50
N LYS A 68 -12.70 8.04 -19.41
CA LYS A 68 -12.62 9.33 -20.12
C LYS A 68 -11.53 10.24 -19.56
N GLU A 69 -11.32 10.19 -18.26
CA GLU A 69 -10.34 10.99 -17.51
C GLU A 69 -8.99 10.28 -17.38
N LYS A 70 -8.91 8.98 -17.71
CA LYS A 70 -7.73 8.12 -17.52
C LYS A 70 -6.44 8.74 -18.05
N LYS A 71 -6.47 9.28 -19.27
CA LYS A 71 -5.30 9.94 -19.87
C LYS A 71 -4.87 11.16 -19.05
N ASP A 72 -5.82 12.01 -18.66
CA ASP A 72 -5.55 13.22 -17.89
C ASP A 72 -5.02 12.89 -16.49
N ILE A 73 -5.51 11.80 -15.88
CA ILE A 73 -4.99 11.29 -14.61
C ILE A 73 -3.54 10.82 -14.77
N ILE A 74 -3.21 10.07 -15.84
CA ILE A 74 -1.83 9.66 -16.11
C ILE A 74 -0.92 10.87 -16.28
N GLU A 75 -1.31 11.87 -17.08
CA GLU A 75 -0.54 13.11 -17.24
C GLU A 75 -0.40 13.88 -15.91
N TRP A 76 -1.46 13.92 -15.09
CA TRP A 76 -1.41 14.50 -13.75
C TRP A 76 -0.40 13.77 -12.86
N ILE A 77 -0.36 12.44 -12.86
CA ILE A 77 0.63 11.67 -12.10
C ILE A 77 2.05 12.04 -12.56
N TYR A 78 2.30 12.04 -13.88
CA TYR A 78 3.61 12.37 -14.43
C TYR A 78 4.05 13.80 -14.13
N SER A 79 3.12 14.75 -14.04
CA SER A 79 3.44 16.14 -13.66
C SER A 79 4.02 16.26 -12.23
N HIS A 80 3.82 15.26 -11.38
CA HIS A 80 4.42 15.21 -10.03
C HIS A 80 5.82 14.61 -10.01
N GLN A 81 6.31 14.00 -11.09
CA GLN A 81 7.68 13.49 -11.16
C GLN A 81 8.66 14.66 -11.05
N VAL A 82 9.63 14.54 -10.14
CA VAL A 82 10.70 15.53 -9.93
C VAL A 82 11.88 15.13 -10.82
N PRO A 83 12.22 15.91 -11.86
CA PRO A 83 13.35 15.60 -12.72
C PRO A 83 14.70 15.88 -12.04
N PRO A 84 15.79 15.26 -12.53
CA PRO A 84 17.14 15.64 -12.12
C PRO A 84 17.40 17.11 -12.44
N LYS A 85 18.43 17.71 -11.83
CA LYS A 85 18.86 19.07 -12.17
C LYS A 85 19.37 19.10 -13.61
N SER A 86 19.40 20.29 -14.20
CA SER A 86 19.88 20.52 -15.57
C SER A 86 21.33 20.10 -15.81
N ASP A 87 22.15 20.01 -14.76
CA ASP A 87 23.52 19.47 -14.80
C ASP A 87 23.58 17.94 -14.72
N GLY A 88 22.43 17.27 -14.72
CA GLY A 88 22.28 15.82 -14.59
C GLY A 88 22.37 15.31 -13.14
N THR A 89 22.64 16.18 -12.16
CA THR A 89 22.74 15.77 -10.77
C THR A 89 21.36 15.65 -10.12
N ASN A 90 21.19 14.65 -9.28
CA ASN A 90 19.93 14.41 -8.57
C ASN A 90 20.01 14.94 -7.13
N GLY A 91 21.12 14.66 -6.44
CA GLY A 91 21.31 15.04 -5.03
C GLY A 91 20.29 14.37 -4.10
N GLY A 92 19.73 13.22 -4.49
CA GLY A 92 18.75 12.47 -3.72
C GLY A 92 17.30 12.98 -3.79
N ARG A 93 17.02 14.03 -4.57
CA ARG A 93 15.72 14.73 -4.55
C ARG A 93 14.65 14.14 -5.48
N CYS A 94 15.03 13.31 -6.46
CA CYS A 94 14.11 12.81 -7.47
C CYS A 94 13.13 11.78 -6.90
N GLY A 95 11.96 11.69 -7.53
CA GLY A 95 10.82 10.90 -7.07
C GLY A 95 9.53 11.56 -7.52
N PHE A 96 8.46 11.41 -6.74
CA PHE A 96 7.20 12.12 -6.98
C PHE A 96 6.84 13.03 -5.81
N ARG A 97 6.29 14.20 -6.14
CA ARG A 97 5.65 15.11 -5.19
C ARG A 97 4.32 14.53 -4.71
N GLY A 98 3.84 14.97 -3.56
CA GLY A 98 2.50 14.59 -3.08
C GLY A 98 1.37 15.46 -3.61
N SER A 99 1.70 16.64 -4.14
CA SER A 99 0.78 17.63 -4.72
C SER A 99 1.57 18.80 -5.34
N SER A 100 0.84 19.84 -5.77
CA SER A 100 1.40 21.09 -6.29
C SER A 100 1.54 22.23 -5.28
N THR A 101 1.45 21.95 -3.97
CA THR A 101 1.40 22.98 -2.91
C THR A 101 2.67 23.84 -2.84
N ALA A 102 3.82 23.31 -3.24
CA ALA A 102 5.10 24.02 -3.24
C ALA A 102 5.25 25.06 -4.38
N GLY A 103 4.15 25.47 -5.02
CA GLY A 103 4.17 26.42 -6.13
C GLY A 103 4.71 25.82 -7.43
N CYS A 104 4.74 24.49 -7.54
CA CYS A 104 5.29 23.83 -8.72
C CYS A 104 4.45 24.14 -9.95
N ASN A 105 5.12 24.49 -11.05
CA ASN A 105 4.46 24.65 -12.32
C ASN A 105 4.29 23.28 -12.98
N LEU A 106 3.17 22.61 -12.70
CA LEU A 106 2.86 21.30 -13.32
C LEU A 106 2.83 21.33 -14.86
N LYS A 107 2.75 22.51 -15.48
CA LYS A 107 2.81 22.68 -16.95
C LYS A 107 4.24 22.82 -17.49
N ASP A 108 5.21 23.06 -16.62
CA ASP A 108 6.64 23.14 -16.92
C ASP A 108 7.43 22.35 -15.85
N PRO A 109 7.33 21.01 -15.86
CA PRO A 109 7.88 20.16 -14.81
C PRO A 109 9.42 20.21 -14.71
N GLU A 110 10.10 20.74 -15.73
CA GLU A 110 11.54 20.99 -15.75
C GLU A 110 11.93 22.22 -14.91
N SER A 111 10.99 23.13 -14.65
CA SER A 111 11.18 24.29 -13.78
C SER A 111 11.00 23.91 -12.31
N VAL A 112 12.04 23.28 -11.75
CA VAL A 112 12.04 22.76 -10.37
C VAL A 112 12.63 23.80 -9.41
N HIS A 113 11.81 24.31 -8.47
CA HIS A 113 12.27 25.17 -7.38
C HIS A 113 13.22 24.42 -6.43
N GLU A 114 14.06 25.15 -5.69
CA GLU A 114 15.08 24.55 -4.80
C GLU A 114 14.51 23.65 -3.69
N TYR A 115 13.26 23.88 -3.32
CA TYR A 115 12.53 23.14 -2.27
C TYR A 115 11.59 22.08 -2.83
N GLU A 116 11.65 21.81 -4.14
CA GLU A 116 10.86 20.74 -4.75
C GLU A 116 11.65 19.43 -4.78
N TYR A 117 11.05 18.41 -4.17
CA TYR A 117 11.64 17.08 -4.05
C TYR A 117 10.57 16.01 -3.93
N GLY A 118 11.00 14.78 -4.20
CA GLY A 118 10.19 13.58 -4.09
C GLY A 118 10.01 13.16 -2.63
N HIS A 119 8.89 12.51 -2.37
CA HIS A 119 8.61 11.84 -1.11
C HIS A 119 8.43 10.34 -1.38
N ILE A 120 9.10 9.48 -0.62
CA ILE A 120 9.18 8.04 -0.92
C ILE A 120 7.79 7.38 -1.04
N ALA A 121 6.84 7.71 -0.17
CA ALA A 121 5.47 7.19 -0.25
C ALA A 121 4.72 7.68 -1.49
N MET A 122 5.02 8.90 -1.97
CA MET A 122 4.40 9.47 -3.17
C MET A 122 4.99 8.83 -4.42
N THR A 123 6.31 8.58 -4.44
CA THR A 123 6.97 7.80 -5.49
C THR A 123 6.38 6.40 -5.61
N TYR A 124 6.20 5.69 -4.50
CA TYR A 124 5.54 4.37 -4.50
C TYR A 124 4.11 4.45 -5.07
N THR A 125 3.27 5.33 -4.50
CA THR A 125 1.85 5.39 -4.88
C THR A 125 1.63 5.89 -6.30
N ALA A 126 2.48 6.80 -6.80
CA ALA A 126 2.47 7.23 -8.20
C ALA A 126 2.78 6.08 -9.17
N LEU A 127 3.85 5.32 -8.91
CA LEU A 127 4.21 4.15 -9.73
C LEU A 127 3.11 3.08 -9.72
N ALA A 128 2.53 2.81 -8.54
CA ALA A 128 1.42 1.88 -8.42
C ALA A 128 0.19 2.34 -9.23
N MET A 129 -0.19 3.61 -9.16
CA MET A 129 -1.29 4.14 -9.97
C MET A 129 -1.03 4.02 -11.47
N LEU A 130 0.18 4.33 -11.94
CA LEU A 130 0.53 4.19 -13.36
C LEU A 130 0.34 2.75 -13.85
N LEU A 131 0.76 1.76 -13.05
CA LEU A 131 0.55 0.34 -13.37
C LEU A 131 -0.93 -0.04 -13.38
N ILE A 132 -1.71 0.41 -12.40
CA ILE A 132 -3.16 0.15 -12.32
C ILE A 132 -3.88 0.75 -13.55
N LEU A 133 -3.44 1.92 -14.00
CA LEU A 133 -3.97 2.59 -15.19
C LEU A 133 -3.41 2.02 -16.51
N GLY A 134 -2.55 0.99 -16.46
CA GLY A 134 -2.04 0.30 -17.64
C GLY A 134 -0.94 1.05 -18.40
N ASP A 135 -0.29 2.04 -17.78
CA ASP A 135 0.91 2.69 -18.33
C ASP A 135 2.10 1.72 -18.32
N ASP A 136 3.07 1.94 -19.21
CA ASP A 136 4.24 1.07 -19.41
C ASP A 136 5.50 1.52 -18.64
N LEU A 137 5.38 2.63 -17.89
CA LEU A 137 6.45 3.28 -17.13
C LEU A 137 7.62 3.79 -18.00
N SER A 138 7.46 3.91 -19.32
CA SER A 138 8.52 4.36 -20.25
C SER A 138 9.00 5.78 -19.98
N ARG A 139 8.14 6.63 -19.42
CA ARG A 139 8.46 8.03 -19.04
C ARG A 139 9.03 8.18 -17.63
N ILE A 140 9.25 7.08 -16.91
CA ILE A 140 9.87 7.11 -15.59
C ILE A 140 11.38 7.24 -15.74
N ASN A 141 11.98 8.23 -15.08
CA ASN A 141 13.42 8.34 -14.97
C ASN A 141 13.92 7.37 -13.89
N ARG A 142 14.03 6.08 -14.24
CA ARG A 142 14.41 5.00 -13.32
C ARG A 142 15.74 5.28 -12.62
N PRO A 143 16.83 5.65 -13.33
CA PRO A 143 18.11 5.93 -12.67
C PRO A 143 18.01 7.02 -11.61
N ALA A 144 17.27 8.09 -11.88
CA ALA A 144 17.07 9.18 -10.91
C ALA A 144 16.26 8.73 -9.69
N ILE A 145 15.21 7.92 -9.85
CA ILE A 145 14.45 7.41 -8.70
C ILE A 145 15.31 6.47 -7.84
N ILE A 146 16.07 5.57 -8.47
CA ILE A 146 16.93 4.61 -7.78
C ILE A 146 18.08 5.30 -7.04
N GLU A 147 18.70 6.31 -7.65
CA GLU A 147 19.67 7.16 -6.97
C GLU A 147 19.03 7.93 -5.81
N GLY A 148 17.80 8.44 -5.99
CA GLY A 148 17.00 9.07 -4.94
C GLY A 148 16.84 8.15 -3.73
N LEU A 149 16.36 6.92 -3.95
CA LEU A 149 16.22 5.90 -2.89
C LEU A 149 17.50 5.66 -2.12
N ARG A 150 18.66 5.58 -2.81
CA ARG A 150 19.95 5.35 -2.16
C ARG A 150 20.29 6.41 -1.12
N HIS A 151 19.94 7.67 -1.38
CA HIS A 151 20.18 8.78 -0.46
C HIS A 151 19.23 8.79 0.75
N LEU A 152 18.09 8.11 0.64
CA LEU A 152 17.09 8.05 1.70
C LEU A 152 17.41 6.98 2.76
N GLN A 153 18.25 5.99 2.44
CA GLN A 153 18.61 4.94 3.38
C GLN A 153 19.62 5.43 4.43
N LEU A 154 19.31 5.19 5.70
CA LEU A 154 20.15 5.56 6.84
C LEU A 154 21.15 4.46 7.20
N GLU A 155 22.09 4.79 8.09
CA GLU A 155 23.13 3.86 8.53
C GLU A 155 22.59 2.59 9.19
N ASP A 156 21.47 2.71 9.91
CA ASP A 156 20.78 1.61 10.60
C ASP A 156 19.96 0.70 9.67
N GLY A 157 19.81 1.09 8.39
CA GLY A 157 19.08 0.36 7.36
C GLY A 157 17.66 0.83 7.09
N SER A 158 17.10 1.69 7.95
CA SER A 158 15.81 2.34 7.71
C SER A 158 15.89 3.44 6.65
N PHE A 159 14.75 4.03 6.29
CA PHE A 159 14.68 5.07 5.28
C PHE A 159 14.02 6.34 5.84
N CYS A 160 14.52 7.50 5.44
CA CYS A 160 13.80 8.76 5.54
C CYS A 160 12.83 8.92 4.35
N PRO A 161 11.73 9.66 4.52
CA PRO A 161 10.79 9.89 3.43
C PRO A 161 11.26 10.92 2.40
N THR A 162 12.18 11.81 2.78
CA THR A 162 12.65 12.93 1.95
C THR A 162 14.15 13.15 2.16
N TYR A 163 14.82 13.74 1.18
CA TYR A 163 16.28 13.95 1.21
C TYR A 163 16.73 15.00 2.24
N LEU A 164 15.84 15.90 2.67
CA LEU A 164 16.10 16.88 3.73
C LEU A 164 16.07 16.26 5.14
N GLY A 165 15.63 15.00 5.24
CA GLY A 165 15.42 14.31 6.51
C GLY A 165 14.00 14.47 7.05
N SER A 166 13.58 13.50 7.85
CA SER A 166 12.34 13.48 8.63
C SER A 166 12.46 12.37 9.68
N GLU A 167 11.36 11.83 10.19
CA GLU A 167 11.35 10.54 10.87
C GLU A 167 11.76 9.39 9.95
N ASN A 168 12.23 8.29 10.54
CA ASN A 168 12.61 7.08 9.84
C ASN A 168 12.01 5.85 10.55
N ASP A 169 11.32 5.00 9.80
CA ASP A 169 10.72 3.77 10.34
C ASP A 169 10.34 2.77 9.24
N MET A 170 9.71 1.67 9.66
CA MET A 170 9.30 0.55 8.83
C MET A 170 8.41 0.94 7.63
N ARG A 171 7.65 2.04 7.71
CA ARG A 171 6.79 2.51 6.60
C ARG A 171 7.62 2.80 5.36
N PHE A 172 8.79 3.39 5.54
CA PHE A 172 9.62 3.84 4.43
C PHE A 172 10.51 2.73 3.87
N ILE A 173 10.82 1.70 4.67
CA ILE A 173 11.39 0.45 4.14
C ILE A 173 10.40 -0.19 3.15
N TYR A 174 9.12 -0.28 3.52
CA TYR A 174 8.09 -0.82 2.63
C TYR A 174 7.95 -0.03 1.33
N CYS A 175 7.93 1.31 1.42
CA CYS A 175 7.88 2.15 0.23
C CYS A 175 9.11 1.93 -0.67
N ALA A 176 10.31 1.87 -0.09
CA ALA A 176 11.56 1.61 -0.82
C ALA A 176 11.50 0.26 -1.55
N CYS A 177 11.11 -0.80 -0.85
CA CYS A 177 10.99 -2.15 -1.44
C CYS A 177 9.96 -2.20 -2.56
N CYS A 178 8.81 -1.53 -2.42
CA CYS A 178 7.82 -1.48 -3.51
C CYS A 178 8.36 -0.74 -4.73
N ILE A 179 9.06 0.38 -4.56
CA ILE A 179 9.64 1.13 -5.67
C ILE A 179 10.70 0.28 -6.38
N SER A 180 11.64 -0.32 -5.63
CA SER A 180 12.68 -1.18 -6.21
C SER A 180 12.09 -2.40 -6.92
N PHE A 181 11.05 -3.02 -6.35
CA PHE A 181 10.36 -4.13 -6.98
C PHE A 181 9.68 -3.69 -8.29
N ILE A 182 8.91 -2.60 -8.29
CA ILE A 182 8.23 -2.07 -9.48
C ILE A 182 9.25 -1.71 -10.58
N LEU A 183 10.35 -1.06 -10.20
CA LEU A 183 11.37 -0.64 -11.15
C LEU A 183 12.31 -1.77 -11.59
N ASN A 184 12.20 -2.95 -10.96
CA ASN A 184 13.10 -4.09 -11.11
C ASN A 184 14.58 -3.73 -10.91
N ASP A 185 14.86 -2.85 -9.95
CA ASP A 185 16.21 -2.38 -9.64
C ASP A 185 16.37 -2.19 -8.13
N TRP A 186 17.20 -3.05 -7.54
CA TRP A 186 17.52 -3.06 -6.10
C TRP A 186 18.83 -2.34 -5.78
N SER A 187 19.53 -1.76 -6.75
CA SER A 187 20.81 -1.08 -6.55
C SER A 187 20.72 0.23 -5.74
N GLY A 188 19.50 0.68 -5.46
CA GLY A 188 19.20 1.79 -4.56
C GLY A 188 19.06 1.40 -3.09
N ILE A 189 19.10 0.10 -2.74
CA ILE A 189 18.86 -0.39 -1.38
C ILE A 189 20.02 -1.29 -0.95
N ASN A 190 20.63 -0.98 0.20
CA ASN A 190 21.43 -1.95 0.93
C ASN A 190 20.48 -2.94 1.63
N ILE A 191 20.27 -4.09 0.98
CA ILE A 191 19.31 -5.12 1.43
C ILE A 191 19.73 -5.68 2.78
N GLU A 192 21.02 -5.91 3.00
CA GLU A 192 21.54 -6.49 4.24
C GLU A 192 21.20 -5.62 5.45
N LYS A 193 21.39 -4.29 5.33
CA LYS A 193 21.03 -3.34 6.38
C LYS A 193 19.52 -3.23 6.58
N ALA A 194 18.73 -3.17 5.50
CA ALA A 194 17.27 -3.14 5.60
C ALA A 194 16.73 -4.40 6.32
N VAL A 195 17.24 -5.57 5.96
CA VAL A 195 16.94 -6.85 6.62
C VAL A 195 17.35 -6.82 8.09
N GLN A 196 18.52 -6.28 8.42
CA GLN A 196 18.99 -6.18 9.79
C GLN A 196 18.09 -5.26 10.64
N TYR A 197 17.64 -4.13 10.08
CA TYR A 197 16.67 -3.23 10.73
C TYR A 197 15.35 -3.95 11.00
N ILE A 198 14.81 -4.68 10.01
CA ILE A 198 13.59 -5.48 10.15
C ILE A 198 13.75 -6.53 11.26
N ARG A 199 14.85 -7.29 11.24
CA ARG A 199 15.13 -8.32 12.26
C ARG A 199 15.21 -7.71 13.66
N ASN A 200 15.90 -6.59 13.82
CA ASN A 200 16.05 -5.89 15.10
C ASN A 200 14.74 -5.27 15.60
N SER A 201 13.75 -5.08 14.72
CA SER A 201 12.44 -4.52 15.04
C SER A 201 11.42 -5.58 15.48
N GLN A 202 11.76 -6.87 15.47
CA GLN A 202 10.93 -7.89 16.10
C GLN A 202 10.96 -7.71 17.63
N SER A 203 9.80 -7.44 18.21
CA SER A 203 9.67 -7.23 19.66
C SER A 203 9.63 -8.55 20.43
N TYR A 204 9.65 -8.47 21.76
CA TYR A 204 9.64 -9.66 22.65
C TYR A 204 8.36 -10.51 22.50
N ASP A 205 7.27 -9.90 22.02
CA ASP A 205 6.01 -10.57 21.75
C ASP A 205 5.90 -11.15 20.33
N TYR A 206 7.00 -11.10 19.56
CA TYR A 206 7.19 -11.61 18.20
C TYR A 206 6.52 -10.83 17.08
N GLY A 207 5.68 -9.82 17.38
CA GLY A 207 5.26 -8.85 16.38
C GLY A 207 6.41 -7.92 16.01
N ILE A 208 6.28 -7.20 14.88
CA ILE A 208 7.33 -6.30 14.39
C ILE A 208 6.88 -4.84 14.61
N ALA A 209 7.74 -4.06 15.24
CA ALA A 209 7.52 -2.66 15.59
C ALA A 209 7.98 -1.71 14.48
N GLN A 210 7.72 -0.42 14.66
CA GLN A 210 8.16 0.63 13.72
C GLN A 210 9.69 0.71 13.59
N GLY A 211 10.39 0.32 14.66
CA GLY A 211 11.85 0.25 14.74
C GLY A 211 12.27 -0.57 15.97
N PRO A 212 13.58 -0.78 16.17
CA PRO A 212 14.09 -1.55 17.30
C PRO A 212 13.61 -1.01 18.65
N HIS A 213 13.29 -1.92 19.57
CA HIS A 213 12.84 -1.63 20.94
C HIS A 213 11.47 -0.94 21.10
N LEU A 214 10.73 -0.73 20.01
CA LEU A 214 9.38 -0.17 20.06
C LEU A 214 8.30 -1.25 20.24
N GLU A 215 7.07 -0.81 20.52
CA GLU A 215 5.90 -1.70 20.60
C GLU A 215 5.57 -2.27 19.21
N SER A 216 5.35 -3.58 19.13
CA SER A 216 4.93 -4.24 17.90
C SER A 216 3.56 -3.75 17.43
N HIS A 217 3.37 -3.64 16.11
CA HIS A 217 2.16 -3.04 15.54
C HIS A 217 1.79 -3.69 14.20
N GLY A 218 0.50 -3.83 13.90
CA GLY A 218 0.01 -4.52 12.71
C GLY A 218 0.48 -3.87 11.42
N GLY A 219 0.48 -2.54 11.36
CA GLY A 219 1.00 -1.77 10.23
C GLY A 219 2.50 -1.98 9.97
N SER A 220 3.36 -1.90 11.00
CA SER A 220 4.79 -2.15 10.83
C SER A 220 5.10 -3.63 10.58
N THR A 221 4.30 -4.53 11.14
CA THR A 221 4.37 -5.98 10.87
C THR A 221 4.11 -6.28 9.40
N PHE A 222 3.06 -5.68 8.82
CA PHE A 222 2.82 -5.74 7.39
C PHE A 222 4.00 -5.19 6.59
N CYS A 223 4.44 -3.97 6.92
CA CYS A 223 5.53 -3.31 6.19
C CYS A 223 6.78 -4.19 6.16
N ALA A 224 7.14 -4.79 7.29
CA ALA A 224 8.28 -5.70 7.40
C ALA A 224 8.10 -6.99 6.60
N ILE A 225 6.98 -7.71 6.78
CA ILE A 225 6.72 -8.99 6.10
C ILE A 225 6.65 -8.80 4.59
N ALA A 226 5.92 -7.78 4.13
CA ALA A 226 5.82 -7.46 2.71
C ALA A 226 7.19 -7.08 2.13
N SER A 227 7.98 -6.26 2.82
CA SER A 227 9.34 -5.91 2.38
C SER A 227 10.24 -7.14 2.26
N LEU A 228 10.22 -8.03 3.24
CA LEU A 228 10.99 -9.29 3.20
C LEU A 228 10.56 -10.21 2.06
N SER A 229 9.25 -10.27 1.78
CA SER A 229 8.71 -11.03 0.65
C SER A 229 9.20 -10.45 -0.69
N LEU A 230 9.07 -9.13 -0.87
CA LEU A 230 9.52 -8.44 -2.09
C LEU A 230 11.03 -8.56 -2.32
N MET A 231 11.84 -8.55 -1.25
CA MET A 231 13.29 -8.77 -1.32
C MET A 231 13.70 -10.24 -1.50
N ASN A 232 12.76 -11.19 -1.48
CA ASN A 232 13.03 -12.64 -1.44
C ASN A 232 13.93 -13.06 -0.25
N GLN A 233 13.63 -12.51 0.91
CA GLN A 233 14.35 -12.70 2.18
C GLN A 233 13.49 -13.32 3.29
N LEU A 234 12.17 -13.44 3.11
CA LEU A 234 11.24 -13.88 4.16
C LEU A 234 11.66 -15.20 4.83
N ASP A 235 12.04 -16.21 4.04
CA ASP A 235 12.44 -17.54 4.54
C ASP A 235 13.85 -17.58 5.17
N LYS A 236 14.63 -16.50 5.06
CA LYS A 236 16.03 -16.42 5.50
C LYS A 236 16.20 -15.61 6.78
N VAL A 237 15.28 -14.68 7.04
CA VAL A 237 15.44 -13.68 8.11
C VAL A 237 15.06 -14.21 9.48
N PHE A 238 13.99 -15.01 9.55
CA PHE A 238 13.48 -15.56 10.79
C PHE A 238 13.64 -17.08 10.81
N THR A 239 13.97 -17.63 11.99
CA THR A 239 13.89 -19.08 12.19
C THR A 239 12.43 -19.54 12.08
N LYS A 240 12.21 -20.82 11.76
CA LYS A 240 10.85 -21.40 11.74
C LYS A 240 10.05 -21.10 13.01
N SER A 241 10.69 -21.22 14.19
CA SER A 241 10.04 -20.92 15.47
C SER A 241 9.66 -19.44 15.62
N GLN A 242 10.50 -18.51 15.11
CA GLN A 242 10.16 -17.09 15.12
C GLN A 242 8.99 -16.79 14.16
N LEU A 243 8.96 -17.40 12.98
CA LEU A 243 7.86 -17.26 12.03
C LEU A 243 6.54 -17.77 12.62
N GLU A 244 6.53 -18.95 13.25
CA GLU A 244 5.33 -19.51 13.91
C GLU A 244 4.80 -18.57 15.01
N LYS A 245 5.68 -17.94 15.78
CA LYS A 245 5.28 -16.99 16.84
C LYS A 245 4.84 -15.64 16.28
N LEU A 246 5.41 -15.19 15.16
CA LEU A 246 4.93 -14.02 14.42
C LEU A 246 3.54 -14.26 13.83
N ILE A 247 3.30 -15.43 13.24
CA ILE A 247 1.97 -15.86 12.76
C ILE A 247 0.98 -15.86 13.94
N ARG A 248 1.36 -16.44 15.08
CA ARG A 248 0.54 -16.42 16.30
C ARG A 248 0.22 -14.99 16.73
N TRP A 249 1.20 -14.08 16.72
CA TRP A 249 0.98 -12.68 17.07
C TRP A 249 -0.04 -12.02 16.13
N CYS A 250 0.04 -12.27 14.82
CA CYS A 250 -0.88 -11.75 13.81
C CYS A 250 -2.31 -12.31 13.98
N ILE A 251 -2.47 -13.63 14.18
CA ILE A 251 -3.79 -14.25 14.41
C ILE A 251 -4.46 -13.67 15.67
N PHE A 252 -3.68 -13.42 16.73
CA PHE A 252 -4.17 -12.82 17.98
C PHE A 252 -4.59 -11.34 17.85
N ARG A 253 -4.54 -10.77 16.64
CA ARG A 253 -5.13 -9.48 16.32
C ARG A 253 -6.61 -9.55 15.97
N GLN A 254 -7.13 -10.73 15.65
CA GLN A 254 -8.53 -10.88 15.36
C GLN A 254 -9.37 -10.85 16.65
N LYS A 255 -10.43 -10.04 16.61
CA LYS A 255 -11.56 -10.05 17.56
C LYS A 255 -12.83 -10.29 16.74
N SER A 256 -13.62 -9.25 16.47
CA SER A 256 -14.62 -9.27 15.39
C SER A 256 -13.95 -8.95 14.06
N GLY A 257 -13.40 -7.74 13.93
CA GLY A 257 -12.38 -7.39 12.94
C GLY A 257 -10.97 -7.55 13.50
N PHE A 258 -10.01 -6.81 12.95
CA PHE A 258 -8.63 -6.79 13.42
C PHE A 258 -8.29 -5.50 14.17
N HIS A 259 -7.44 -5.60 15.20
CA HIS A 259 -6.80 -4.45 15.82
C HIS A 259 -5.31 -4.37 15.48
N GLY A 260 -4.70 -3.18 15.62
CA GLY A 260 -3.28 -3.01 15.34
C GLY A 260 -2.35 -3.57 16.41
N ARG A 261 -2.81 -3.67 17.67
CA ARG A 261 -1.99 -3.95 18.85
C ARG A 261 -2.82 -4.57 19.97
N PRO A 262 -2.21 -5.31 20.92
CA PRO A 262 -2.95 -5.93 22.01
C PRO A 262 -3.73 -4.87 22.80
N ASN A 263 -4.93 -5.22 23.27
CA ASN A 263 -5.80 -4.35 24.09
C ASN A 263 -6.21 -3.01 23.44
N LYS A 264 -6.07 -2.86 22.12
CA LYS A 264 -6.65 -1.75 21.35
C LYS A 264 -7.97 -2.17 20.69
N PRO A 265 -8.88 -1.22 20.42
CA PRO A 265 -10.08 -1.52 19.64
C PRO A 265 -9.72 -1.97 18.22
N VAL A 266 -10.59 -2.77 17.62
CA VAL A 266 -10.54 -3.13 16.20
C VAL A 266 -10.68 -1.89 15.32
N ASP A 267 -10.19 -1.95 14.10
CA ASP A 267 -10.20 -0.87 13.12
C ASP A 267 -10.15 -1.49 11.72
N THR A 268 -11.05 -1.04 10.84
CA THR A 268 -11.26 -1.55 9.47
C THR A 268 -9.96 -1.77 8.71
N CYS A 269 -9.01 -0.83 8.79
CA CYS A 269 -7.80 -0.93 7.96
C CYS A 269 -6.94 -2.16 8.30
N TYR A 270 -7.02 -2.70 9.51
CA TYR A 270 -6.26 -3.89 9.87
C TYR A 270 -6.80 -5.18 9.28
N ALA A 271 -8.03 -5.19 8.73
CA ALA A 271 -8.50 -6.29 7.91
C ALA A 271 -7.56 -6.51 6.71
N PHE A 272 -6.98 -5.43 6.17
CA PHE A 272 -5.90 -5.53 5.20
C PHE A 272 -4.53 -5.65 5.87
N TRP A 273 -4.11 -4.73 6.75
CA TRP A 273 -2.72 -4.75 7.26
C TRP A 273 -2.34 -6.08 7.90
N VAL A 274 -3.18 -6.61 8.79
CA VAL A 274 -2.92 -7.92 9.42
C VAL A 274 -3.31 -9.06 8.51
N GLY A 275 -4.43 -8.94 7.78
CA GLY A 275 -4.88 -9.97 6.83
C GLY A 275 -3.84 -10.27 5.76
N ALA A 276 -3.32 -9.24 5.08
CA ALA A 276 -2.28 -9.37 4.07
C ALA A 276 -0.96 -9.89 4.66
N SER A 277 -0.63 -9.55 5.91
CA SER A 277 0.51 -10.16 6.61
C SER A 277 0.34 -11.68 6.74
N LEU A 278 -0.85 -12.13 7.14
CA LEU A 278 -1.18 -13.55 7.25
C LEU A 278 -1.24 -14.23 5.87
N GLU A 279 -1.68 -13.53 4.83
CA GLU A 279 -1.72 -14.02 3.45
C GLU A 279 -0.30 -14.29 2.94
N ILE A 280 0.62 -13.33 3.08
CA ILE A 280 2.04 -13.50 2.70
C ILE A 280 2.70 -14.63 3.51
N LEU A 281 2.28 -14.84 4.75
CA LEU A 281 2.73 -15.94 5.61
C LEU A 281 1.97 -17.26 5.38
N ASN A 282 1.16 -17.38 4.33
CA ASN A 282 0.36 -18.56 3.99
C ASN A 282 -0.53 -19.08 5.15
N SER A 283 -1.00 -18.17 5.99
CA SER A 283 -1.73 -18.45 7.24
C SER A 283 -3.07 -17.72 7.35
N PHE A 284 -3.51 -17.01 6.30
CA PHE A 284 -4.77 -16.26 6.32
C PHE A 284 -6.00 -17.15 6.51
N LYS A 285 -5.99 -18.38 5.99
CA LYS A 285 -7.06 -19.37 6.20
C LYS A 285 -7.37 -19.74 7.67
N MET A 286 -6.53 -19.31 8.62
CA MET A 286 -6.72 -19.56 10.04
C MET A 286 -7.64 -18.54 10.74
N ILE A 287 -8.09 -17.50 10.03
CA ILE A 287 -8.95 -16.45 10.61
C ILE A 287 -10.43 -16.86 10.58
N ASP A 288 -11.23 -16.18 11.39
CA ASP A 288 -12.69 -16.21 11.29
C ASP A 288 -13.17 -15.24 10.18
N PHE A 289 -13.39 -15.78 8.98
CA PHE A 289 -13.85 -14.98 7.82
C PHE A 289 -15.18 -14.28 8.06
N THR A 290 -16.14 -14.96 8.67
CA THR A 290 -17.49 -14.44 8.91
C THR A 290 -17.43 -13.25 9.86
N ALA A 291 -16.75 -13.39 11.01
CA ALA A 291 -16.63 -12.30 11.98
C ALA A 291 -15.94 -11.06 11.39
N ASN A 292 -14.89 -11.28 10.57
CA ASN A 292 -14.15 -10.18 9.93
C ASN A 292 -15.03 -9.44 8.91
N ARG A 293 -15.73 -10.18 8.03
CA ARG A 293 -16.65 -9.58 7.06
C ARG A 293 -17.79 -8.83 7.75
N ASP A 294 -18.40 -9.42 8.77
CA ASP A 294 -19.50 -8.80 9.52
C ASP A 294 -19.05 -7.48 10.17
N TYR A 295 -17.81 -7.42 10.68
CA TYR A 295 -17.25 -6.17 11.19
C TYR A 295 -17.08 -5.11 10.09
N LEU A 296 -16.58 -5.49 8.91
CA LEU A 296 -16.46 -4.57 7.77
C LEU A 296 -17.84 -4.04 7.33
N MET A 297 -18.86 -4.89 7.29
CA MET A 297 -20.22 -4.44 6.95
C MET A 297 -20.79 -3.44 7.97
N GLN A 298 -20.40 -3.53 9.25
CA GLN A 298 -20.80 -2.55 10.27
C GLN A 298 -20.12 -1.18 10.10
N THR A 299 -18.98 -1.11 9.41
CA THR A 299 -18.26 0.15 9.13
C THR A 299 -18.56 0.72 7.74
N GLN A 300 -19.41 0.05 6.96
CA GLN A 300 -19.89 0.52 5.66
C GLN A 300 -20.85 1.71 5.83
N ALA A 301 -20.60 2.79 5.09
CA ALA A 301 -21.50 3.94 5.07
C ALA A 301 -22.65 3.72 4.08
N ASN A 302 -23.85 3.41 4.61
CA ASN A 302 -25.01 3.06 3.80
C ASN A 302 -25.53 4.17 2.88
N VAL A 303 -25.23 5.44 3.13
CA VAL A 303 -25.72 6.56 2.30
C VAL A 303 -24.70 6.93 1.24
N THR A 304 -23.47 7.26 1.66
CA THR A 304 -22.43 7.74 0.76
C THR A 304 -21.67 6.61 0.07
N GLY A 305 -21.64 5.41 0.64
CA GLY A 305 -20.58 4.44 0.38
C GLY A 305 -19.28 4.84 1.08
N GLY A 306 -18.29 3.96 0.94
CA GLY A 306 -17.03 4.03 1.69
C GLY A 306 -17.11 3.25 3.01
N PHE A 307 -15.96 2.99 3.60
CA PHE A 307 -15.81 2.42 4.94
C PHE A 307 -15.15 3.44 5.86
N SER A 308 -15.52 3.37 7.13
CA SER A 308 -14.88 4.10 8.20
C SER A 308 -14.01 3.17 9.05
N LYS A 309 -13.27 3.73 10.00
CA LYS A 309 -12.50 2.96 10.99
C LYS A 309 -13.39 2.14 11.94
N TRP A 310 -14.50 2.73 12.39
CA TRP A 310 -15.43 2.16 13.38
C TRP A 310 -16.89 2.37 12.95
N PRO A 311 -17.83 1.55 13.44
CA PRO A 311 -19.25 1.77 13.20
C PRO A 311 -19.69 3.15 13.70
N GLY A 312 -20.52 3.85 12.91
CA GLY A 312 -21.13 5.12 13.31
C GLY A 312 -20.24 6.37 13.18
N ILE A 313 -19.06 6.27 12.57
CA ILE A 313 -18.22 7.44 12.24
C ILE A 313 -18.07 7.62 10.72
N HIS A 314 -17.57 8.77 10.28
CA HIS A 314 -17.49 9.11 8.86
C HIS A 314 -16.49 8.23 8.08
N PRO A 315 -16.81 7.83 6.84
CA PRO A 315 -15.87 7.12 5.97
C PRO A 315 -14.80 8.06 5.42
N ASP A 316 -13.64 7.49 5.08
CA ASP A 316 -12.53 8.19 4.43
C ASP A 316 -11.86 7.31 3.38
N ALA A 317 -11.03 7.89 2.51
CA ALA A 317 -10.41 7.17 1.41
C ALA A 317 -9.53 5.99 1.87
N LEU A 318 -8.82 6.14 2.99
CA LEU A 318 -7.90 5.12 3.51
C LEU A 318 -8.66 3.90 4.02
N HIS A 319 -9.62 4.10 4.92
CA HIS A 319 -10.39 2.98 5.48
C HIS A 319 -11.31 2.37 4.41
N SER A 320 -11.82 3.18 3.49
CA SER A 320 -12.61 2.68 2.36
C SER A 320 -11.78 1.73 1.49
N TYR A 321 -10.57 2.14 1.10
CA TYR A 321 -9.69 1.30 0.30
C TYR A 321 -9.31 0.02 1.04
N PHE A 322 -8.81 0.13 2.28
CA PHE A 322 -8.39 -1.05 3.03
C PHE A 322 -9.54 -1.96 3.47
N GLY A 323 -10.76 -1.43 3.62
CA GLY A 323 -11.96 -2.24 3.79
C GLY A 323 -12.26 -3.08 2.55
N VAL A 324 -12.20 -2.48 1.36
CA VAL A 324 -12.33 -3.19 0.07
C VAL A 324 -11.21 -4.24 -0.10
N CYS A 325 -9.95 -3.90 0.22
CA CYS A 325 -8.85 -4.87 0.15
C CYS A 325 -9.01 -6.01 1.17
N GLY A 326 -9.52 -5.73 2.37
CA GLY A 326 -9.83 -6.75 3.37
C GLY A 326 -10.89 -7.74 2.88
N LEU A 327 -11.93 -7.24 2.19
CA LEU A 327 -12.94 -8.07 1.52
C LEU A 327 -12.34 -8.87 0.35
N SER A 328 -11.47 -8.24 -0.45
CA SER A 328 -10.79 -8.89 -1.57
C SER A 328 -9.92 -10.08 -1.11
N LEU A 329 -9.19 -9.96 0.00
CA LEU A 329 -8.45 -11.08 0.60
C LEU A 329 -9.36 -12.27 0.93
N MET A 330 -10.62 -12.02 1.31
CA MET A 330 -11.62 -13.05 1.64
C MET A 330 -12.39 -13.55 0.41
N ASN A 331 -11.99 -13.17 -0.80
CA ASN A 331 -12.66 -13.48 -2.07
C ASN A 331 -14.13 -13.02 -2.11
N GLU A 332 -14.42 -11.83 -1.56
CA GLU A 332 -15.75 -11.22 -1.66
C GLU A 332 -16.20 -11.13 -3.12
N ARG A 333 -17.45 -11.50 -3.38
CA ARG A 333 -18.01 -11.54 -4.73
C ARG A 333 -17.96 -10.17 -5.41
N GLY A 334 -17.48 -10.14 -6.65
CA GLY A 334 -17.42 -8.92 -7.45
C GLY A 334 -16.21 -8.04 -7.16
N LEU A 335 -15.25 -8.51 -6.36
CA LEU A 335 -13.95 -7.89 -6.19
C LEU A 335 -12.86 -8.67 -6.94
N VAL A 336 -11.91 -7.95 -7.51
CA VAL A 336 -10.67 -8.49 -8.07
C VAL A 336 -9.73 -8.86 -6.92
N PRO A 337 -8.96 -9.96 -7.01
CA PRO A 337 -7.95 -10.30 -6.01
C PRO A 337 -6.89 -9.20 -5.84
N ILE A 338 -6.49 -8.93 -4.60
CA ILE A 338 -5.41 -8.01 -4.24
C ILE A 338 -4.08 -8.77 -4.15
N HIS A 339 -3.00 -8.21 -4.70
CA HIS A 339 -1.66 -8.72 -4.44
C HIS A 339 -1.18 -8.24 -3.05
N ALA A 340 -1.18 -9.14 -2.06
CA ALA A 340 -0.99 -8.80 -0.65
C ALA A 340 0.28 -7.95 -0.37
N ALA A 341 1.44 -8.30 -0.95
CA ALA A 341 2.68 -7.56 -0.69
C ALA A 341 2.76 -6.20 -1.42
N LEU A 342 2.26 -6.09 -2.64
CA LEU A 342 2.35 -4.88 -3.47
C LEU A 342 1.21 -3.88 -3.21
N ASN A 343 0.13 -4.32 -2.56
CA ASN A 343 -1.02 -3.51 -2.18
C ASN A 343 -1.65 -2.79 -3.39
N PHE A 344 -1.87 -3.54 -4.47
CA PHE A 344 -2.75 -3.21 -5.60
C PHE A 344 -3.27 -4.53 -6.20
N SER A 345 -4.16 -4.47 -7.19
CA SER A 345 -4.80 -5.68 -7.73
C SER A 345 -3.79 -6.68 -8.31
N GLN A 346 -4.13 -7.97 -8.28
CA GLN A 346 -3.35 -9.00 -8.97
C GLN A 346 -3.24 -8.69 -10.46
N ARG A 347 -4.28 -8.10 -11.07
CA ARG A 347 -4.27 -7.64 -12.47
C ARG A 347 -3.14 -6.65 -12.76
N ALA A 348 -2.93 -5.66 -11.88
CA ALA A 348 -1.85 -4.68 -12.02
C ALA A 348 -0.47 -5.33 -11.75
N ALA A 349 -0.39 -6.31 -10.86
CA ALA A 349 0.83 -7.10 -10.66
C ALA A 349 1.18 -7.95 -11.90
N ASP A 350 0.19 -8.57 -12.54
CA ASP A 350 0.40 -9.33 -13.77
C ASP A 350 0.85 -8.42 -14.93
N HIS A 351 0.36 -7.17 -14.96
CA HIS A 351 0.85 -6.14 -15.89
C HIS A 351 2.31 -5.80 -15.64
N LEU A 352 2.67 -5.56 -14.38
CA LEU A 352 4.06 -5.34 -13.99
C LEU A 352 4.99 -6.49 -14.41
N GLN A 353 4.57 -7.74 -14.19
CA GLN A 353 5.35 -8.91 -14.59
C GLN A 353 5.63 -8.93 -16.10
N ARG A 354 4.61 -8.63 -16.94
CA ARG A 354 4.79 -8.55 -18.40
C ARG A 354 5.79 -7.47 -18.82
N LEU A 355 5.82 -6.33 -18.12
CA LEU A 355 6.79 -5.26 -18.38
C LEU A 355 8.21 -5.71 -18.02
N HIS A 356 8.39 -6.42 -16.90
CA HIS A 356 9.69 -6.96 -16.50
C HIS A 356 10.21 -8.00 -17.51
N ASP A 357 9.34 -8.91 -17.97
CA ASP A 357 9.70 -9.94 -18.95
C ASP A 357 10.10 -9.35 -20.31
N THR A 358 9.53 -8.20 -20.67
CA THR A 358 9.85 -7.50 -21.92
C THR A 358 11.18 -6.75 -21.84
N THR A 359 11.56 -6.25 -20.65
CA THR A 359 12.82 -5.50 -20.44
C THR A 359 14.05 -6.43 -20.40
N LEU A 360 13.85 -7.72 -20.16
CA LEU A 360 14.90 -8.76 -20.15
C LEU A 360 15.21 -9.34 -21.53
N ARG A 361 14.46 -8.93 -22.58
CA ARG A 361 14.71 -9.28 -23.99
C ARG A 361 15.33 -8.10 -24.71
#